data_AF-E4YFI0-F1
#
_entry.id   AF-E4YFI0-F1
#
_cell.length_a   1.000
_cell.length_b   1.000
_cell.length_c   1.000
_cell.angle_alpha   90.00
_cell.angle_beta   90.00
_cell.angle_gamma   90.00
#
_symmetry.space_group_name_H-M   'P 1'
#
loop_
_entity.id
_entity.type
_entity.pdbx_description
1 polymer ?
#
loop_
_entity_poly.entity_id
_entity_poly.type
_entity_poly.pdbx_seq_one_letter_code
_entity_poly.pdbx_strand_id
1 'polypeptide(L)'
;MPLGIVKFSCEKRPTSSEKLFSRRIKTVFANFIQQGHMIGMMNPEDYTNPQELRALAELLGPFGIRFILDSLSIQISQQIKELLQLVKQNRNNLRMLRTSFENHEKMNETTAQLTEKETFLSRLQVIGVIIEFQHSLQRALEYVMENRVPYLLAPIKEMHSSISTFEDLDKQFRLVELCRAAGLIADFDVTLCRHLFQNVPTDPSKKFEEYENCCLLLVFAAVTIPFLAKDQDSEYNPDLGGHKNNTHCIAKAINVVATALFMVNVKAQDANREEEIGARMVEFLALASSSLLRIGNETGVLSRNRDAVFLLIGDIVKKSKHLTMDKLETCFPYVLLRYSYASVQDRIR
;
A
#
# COMPACT_ATOMS: atom_id res chain seq x y z
N MET A 1 -7.02 6.35 37.53
CA MET A 1 -7.91 7.08 36.59
C MET A 1 -7.68 6.49 35.22
N PRO A 2 -8.68 5.83 34.60
CA PRO A 2 -8.46 5.12 33.35
C PRO A 2 -8.30 6.15 32.22
N LEU A 3 -7.12 6.18 31.61
CA LEU A 3 -6.87 6.89 30.36
C LEU A 3 -7.82 6.31 29.31
N GLY A 4 -8.73 7.15 28.83
CA GLY A 4 -9.69 6.81 27.79
C GLY A 4 -8.93 6.36 26.54
N ILE A 5 -8.88 5.05 26.35
CA ILE A 5 -8.41 4.41 25.13
C ILE A 5 -9.23 5.00 23.99
N VAL A 6 -8.57 5.70 23.06
CA VAL A 6 -9.15 6.04 21.76
C VAL A 6 -9.36 4.70 21.03
N LYS A 7 -10.53 4.08 21.27
CA LYS A 7 -11.07 3.09 20.35
C LYS A 7 -11.25 3.83 19.02
N PHE A 8 -10.38 3.56 18.06
CA PHE A 8 -10.77 3.69 16.66
C PHE A 8 -11.89 2.67 16.45
N SER A 9 -13.13 3.07 16.74
CA SER A 9 -14.31 2.29 16.42
C SER A 9 -14.28 2.04 14.92
N CYS A 10 -14.52 0.78 14.52
CA CYS A 10 -14.66 0.32 13.15
C CYS A 10 -15.74 1.11 12.36
N GLU A 11 -16.51 1.96 13.05
CA GLU A 11 -17.57 2.81 12.51
C GLU A 11 -17.09 4.17 11.99
N LYS A 12 -15.91 4.68 12.36
CA LYS A 12 -15.34 5.88 11.73
C LYS A 12 -14.42 5.48 10.58
N ARG A 13 -15.05 4.94 9.56
CA ARG A 13 -14.47 4.85 8.23
C ARG A 13 -13.89 6.23 7.83
N PRO A 14 -12.73 6.32 7.17
CA PRO A 14 -12.50 7.42 6.24
C PRO A 14 -13.34 7.15 4.97
N THR A 15 -14.66 7.02 5.13
CA THR A 15 -15.60 7.02 3.99
C THR A 15 -16.30 8.36 3.98
N SER A 16 -15.58 9.33 3.49
CA SER A 16 -16.10 10.43 2.70
C SER A 16 -14.86 11.17 2.23
N SER A 17 -15.01 11.82 1.09
CA SER A 17 -14.17 12.80 0.41
C SER A 17 -13.48 13.90 1.26
N GLU A 18 -13.32 13.73 2.58
CA GLU A 18 -13.00 14.80 3.53
C GLU A 18 -11.54 14.84 3.99
N LYS A 19 -10.76 13.75 3.88
CA LYS A 19 -9.38 13.69 4.41
C LYS A 19 -8.40 13.02 3.44
N LEU A 20 -7.41 13.80 2.97
CA LEU A 20 -6.47 13.40 1.91
C LEU A 20 -5.01 13.36 2.38
N PHE A 21 -4.26 12.33 1.99
CA PHE A 21 -2.81 12.30 2.13
C PHE A 21 -2.13 13.17 1.06
N SER A 22 -1.36 14.18 1.47
CA SER A 22 -0.56 14.98 0.54
C SER A 22 0.90 14.56 0.58
N ARG A 23 1.39 14.04 -0.55
CA ARG A 23 2.82 13.70 -0.68
C ARG A 23 3.73 14.93 -0.61
N ARG A 24 3.26 16.07 -1.13
CA ARG A 24 4.07 17.31 -1.21
C ARG A 24 4.18 18.01 0.14
N ILE A 25 3.09 18.08 0.89
CA ILE A 25 3.05 18.79 2.18
C ILE A 25 3.53 17.86 3.33
N LYS A 26 3.69 16.55 3.06
CA LYS A 26 4.02 15.52 4.07
C LYS A 26 3.03 15.50 5.25
N THR A 27 1.81 15.97 5.00
CA THR A 27 0.66 15.92 5.92
C THR A 27 -0.21 14.73 5.56
N VAL A 28 -0.66 14.03 6.60
CA VAL A 28 -1.37 12.75 6.41
C VAL A 28 -2.82 12.97 6.01
N PHE A 29 -3.39 14.11 6.43
CA PHE A 29 -4.75 14.50 6.13
C PHE A 29 -4.81 16.01 5.88
N ALA A 30 -5.16 16.41 4.66
CA ALA A 30 -5.59 17.75 4.28
C ALA A 30 -7.12 17.79 4.23
N ASN A 31 -7.73 18.90 4.68
CA ASN A 31 -9.18 19.11 4.59
C ASN A 31 -9.58 19.38 3.13
N PHE A 32 -10.68 18.76 2.67
CA PHE A 32 -11.43 19.25 1.52
C PHE A 32 -12.73 19.91 2.00
N ILE A 33 -12.94 21.18 1.65
CA ILE A 33 -14.17 21.90 2.00
C ILE A 33 -15.29 21.42 1.06
N GLN A 34 -16.07 20.43 1.50
CA GLN A 34 -17.42 20.23 0.98
C GLN A 34 -18.39 21.08 1.80
N GLN A 35 -19.18 21.89 1.10
CA GLN A 35 -20.14 22.80 1.71
C GLN A 35 -21.10 22.05 2.64
N GLY A 36 -21.09 22.46 3.92
CA GLY A 36 -22.15 22.19 4.87
C GLY A 36 -22.30 20.72 5.27
N HIS A 37 -21.49 20.28 6.23
CA HIS A 37 -21.95 19.72 7.51
C HIS A 37 -20.74 19.58 8.44
N MET A 38 -20.75 20.34 9.53
CA MET A 38 -19.70 20.35 10.54
C MET A 38 -19.64 19.00 11.28
N ILE A 39 -18.69 18.15 10.91
CA ILE A 39 -17.94 17.33 11.88
C ILE A 39 -16.47 17.81 11.83
N GLY A 40 -16.30 19.13 11.89
CA GLY A 40 -15.02 19.82 11.89
C GLY A 40 -14.88 20.63 13.17
N MET A 41 -14.28 20.05 14.20
CA MET A 41 -13.72 20.83 15.32
C MET A 41 -12.19 20.91 15.25
N MET A 42 -11.54 20.16 14.35
CA MET A 42 -10.09 20.05 14.28
C MET A 42 -9.66 19.96 12.81
N ASN A 43 -8.76 20.83 12.34
CA ASN A 43 -8.17 20.65 11.01
C ASN A 43 -7.12 19.54 11.10
N PRO A 44 -7.19 18.47 10.29
CA PRO A 44 -6.24 17.36 10.38
C PRO A 44 -4.77 17.76 10.10
N GLU A 45 -4.54 18.85 9.38
CA GLU A 45 -3.20 19.43 9.17
C GLU A 45 -2.59 19.94 10.48
N ASP A 46 -3.41 20.46 11.40
CA ASP A 46 -3.00 20.94 12.72
C ASP A 46 -2.59 19.79 13.67
N TYR A 47 -2.73 18.53 13.25
CA TYR A 47 -2.38 17.34 14.06
C TYR A 47 -1.42 16.39 13.34
N THR A 48 -1.33 16.48 12.01
CA THR A 48 -0.57 15.50 11.21
C THR A 48 0.52 16.14 10.37
N ASN A 49 0.79 17.43 10.55
CA ASN A 49 1.97 18.04 9.96
C ASN A 49 3.26 17.49 10.62
N PRO A 50 4.42 17.62 9.94
CA PRO A 50 5.67 17.08 10.46
C PRO A 50 6.09 17.64 11.83
N GLN A 51 5.71 18.87 12.19
CA GLN A 51 6.05 19.46 13.48
C GLN A 51 5.26 18.81 14.61
N GLU A 52 3.95 18.62 14.41
CA GLU A 52 3.06 17.98 15.37
C GLU A 52 3.42 16.51 15.60
N LEU A 53 3.73 15.78 14.52
CA LEU A 53 4.19 14.40 14.65
C LEU A 53 5.53 14.29 15.40
N ARG A 54 6.43 15.27 15.24
CA ARG A 54 7.68 15.34 16.02
C ARG A 54 7.41 15.66 17.48
N ALA A 55 6.53 16.63 17.77
CA ALA A 55 6.13 16.95 19.14
C ALA A 55 5.50 15.71 19.83
N LEU A 56 4.64 14.98 19.12
CA LEU A 56 4.09 13.71 19.59
C LEU A 56 5.18 12.67 19.85
N ALA A 57 6.16 12.53 18.94
CA ALA A 57 7.29 11.62 19.11
C ALA A 57 8.21 12.01 20.27
N GLU A 58 8.40 13.30 20.55
CA GLU A 58 9.14 13.78 21.72
C GLU A 58 8.41 13.45 23.03
N LEU A 59 7.08 13.62 23.05
CA LEU A 59 6.28 13.37 24.25
C LEU A 59 6.19 11.88 24.57
N LEU A 60 5.95 11.04 23.56
CA LEU A 60 5.73 9.61 23.72
C LEU A 60 7.02 8.79 23.72
N GLY A 61 8.06 9.29 23.06
CA GLY A 61 9.31 8.57 22.83
C GLY A 61 9.15 7.29 21.99
N PRO A 62 10.23 6.49 21.87
CA PRO A 62 10.25 5.26 21.08
C PRO A 62 9.17 4.24 21.48
N PHE A 63 8.92 4.06 22.77
CA PHE A 63 7.96 3.08 23.26
C PHE A 63 6.52 3.44 22.90
N GLY A 64 6.11 4.70 23.11
CA GLY A 64 4.75 5.12 22.80
C GLY A 64 4.49 5.18 21.29
N ILE A 65 5.46 5.62 20.50
CA ILE A 65 5.35 5.57 19.03
C ILE A 65 5.28 4.12 18.53
N ARG A 66 6.11 3.22 19.07
CA ARG A 66 6.03 1.78 18.74
C ARG A 66 4.64 1.20 19.02
N PHE A 67 4.05 1.52 20.18
CA PHE A 67 2.71 1.07 20.52
C PHE A 67 1.65 1.50 19.49
N ILE A 68 1.72 2.76 19.01
CA ILE A 68 0.83 3.26 17.95
C ILE A 68 1.09 2.51 16.64
N LEU A 69 2.35 2.36 16.23
CA LEU A 69 2.71 1.66 15.00
C LEU A 69 2.23 0.21 15.01
N ASP A 70 2.41 -0.51 16.12
CA ASP A 70 1.95 -1.89 16.29
C ASP A 70 0.42 -1.98 16.18
N SER A 71 -0.31 -1.02 16.77
CA SER A 71 -1.77 -0.94 16.66
C SER A 71 -2.24 -0.74 15.23
N LEU A 72 -1.54 0.11 14.45
CA LEU A 72 -1.81 0.33 13.03
C LEU A 72 -1.51 -0.93 12.19
N SER A 73 -0.43 -1.65 12.52
CA SER A 73 -0.08 -2.91 11.85
C SER A 73 -1.13 -4.00 12.08
N ILE A 74 -1.75 -4.04 13.26
CA ILE A 74 -2.89 -4.92 13.54
C ILE A 74 -4.08 -4.57 12.65
N GLN A 75 -4.40 -3.29 12.48
CA GLN A 75 -5.48 -2.84 11.58
C GLN A 75 -5.19 -3.21 10.11
N ILE A 76 -3.94 -3.04 9.64
CA ILE A 76 -3.53 -3.50 8.31
C ILE A 76 -3.76 -5.01 8.16
N SER A 77 -3.39 -5.81 9.17
CA SER A 77 -3.59 -7.26 9.13
C SER A 77 -5.07 -7.64 8.99
N GLN A 78 -5.97 -6.90 9.64
CA GLN A 78 -7.41 -7.11 9.54
C GLN A 78 -7.92 -6.78 8.13
N GLN A 79 -7.47 -5.67 7.54
CA GLN A 79 -7.84 -5.33 6.15
C GLN A 79 -7.32 -6.37 5.15
N ILE A 80 -6.10 -6.90 5.33
CA ILE A 80 -5.57 -7.97 4.47
C ILE A 80 -6.42 -9.24 4.57
N LYS A 81 -6.88 -9.62 5.77
CA LYS A 81 -7.77 -10.79 5.95
C LYS A 81 -9.06 -10.63 5.16
N GLU A 82 -9.65 -9.45 5.20
CA GLU A 82 -10.87 -9.12 4.45
C GLU A 82 -10.62 -9.15 2.93
N LEU A 83 -9.49 -8.63 2.46
CA LEU A 83 -9.10 -8.75 1.05
C LEU A 83 -8.97 -10.22 0.62
N LEU A 84 -8.36 -11.08 1.45
CA LEU A 84 -8.26 -12.50 1.18
C LEU A 84 -9.64 -13.20 1.16
N GLN A 85 -10.62 -12.72 1.93
CA GLN A 85 -12.00 -13.23 1.82
C GLN A 85 -12.63 -12.86 0.47
N LEU A 86 -12.44 -11.62 -0.01
CA LEU A 86 -12.92 -11.20 -1.34
C LEU A 86 -12.27 -12.02 -2.46
N VAL A 87 -10.99 -12.38 -2.30
CA VAL A 87 -10.28 -13.28 -3.22
C VAL A 87 -10.89 -14.68 -3.20
N LYS A 88 -11.19 -15.22 -2.01
CA LYS A 88 -11.82 -16.54 -1.86
C LYS A 88 -13.20 -16.58 -2.54
N GLN A 89 -13.98 -15.50 -2.44
CA GLN A 89 -15.28 -15.38 -3.13
C GLN A 89 -15.14 -15.37 -4.66
N ASN A 90 -14.07 -14.78 -5.20
CA ASN A 90 -13.85 -14.62 -6.64
C ASN A 90 -12.83 -15.62 -7.22
N ARG A 91 -12.47 -16.67 -6.47
CA ARG A 91 -11.28 -17.50 -6.74
C ARG A 91 -11.22 -18.10 -8.14
N ASN A 92 -12.33 -18.68 -8.62
CA ASN A 92 -12.37 -19.34 -9.92
C ASN A 92 -12.16 -18.33 -11.06
N ASN A 93 -12.80 -17.17 -10.97
CA ASN A 93 -12.64 -16.08 -11.94
C ASN A 93 -11.21 -15.55 -11.91
N LEU A 94 -10.61 -15.36 -10.73
CA LEU A 94 -9.22 -14.92 -10.60
C LEU A 94 -8.22 -15.95 -11.14
N ARG A 95 -8.46 -17.25 -10.95
CA ARG A 95 -7.64 -18.32 -11.58
C ARG A 95 -7.71 -18.25 -13.10
N MET A 96 -8.91 -18.04 -13.65
CA MET A 96 -9.09 -17.89 -15.10
C MET A 96 -8.37 -16.64 -15.62
N LEU A 97 -8.46 -15.51 -14.91
CA LEU A 97 -7.76 -14.27 -15.28
C LEU A 97 -6.24 -14.43 -15.25
N ARG A 98 -5.72 -15.19 -14.28
CA ARG A 98 -4.29 -15.47 -14.16
C ARG A 98 -3.74 -16.29 -15.33
N THR A 99 -4.53 -17.22 -15.88
CA THR A 99 -4.08 -18.13 -16.97
C THR A 99 -4.49 -17.66 -18.37
N SER A 100 -5.54 -16.85 -18.48
CA SER A 100 -6.10 -16.41 -19.77
C SER A 100 -5.68 -15.00 -20.17
N PHE A 101 -4.57 -14.47 -19.63
CA PHE A 101 -4.17 -13.05 -19.82
C PHE A 101 -3.91 -12.67 -21.30
N GLU A 102 -3.59 -13.65 -22.15
CA GLU A 102 -3.40 -13.49 -23.60
C GLU A 102 -4.73 -13.38 -24.38
N ASN A 103 -5.84 -13.89 -23.85
CA ASN A 103 -7.15 -13.82 -24.50
C ASN A 103 -7.94 -12.59 -24.01
N HIS A 104 -7.95 -11.54 -24.82
CA HIS A 104 -8.54 -10.25 -24.45
C HIS A 104 -10.04 -10.31 -24.19
N GLU A 105 -10.82 -11.00 -25.02
CA GLU A 105 -12.28 -11.10 -24.89
C GLU A 105 -12.65 -11.82 -23.59
N LYS A 106 -12.08 -13.01 -23.39
CA LYS A 106 -12.34 -13.83 -22.20
C LYS A 106 -11.94 -13.10 -20.91
N MET A 107 -10.85 -12.35 -20.94
CA MET A 107 -10.41 -11.54 -19.82
C MET A 107 -11.40 -10.43 -19.48
N ASN A 108 -11.96 -9.72 -20.47
CA ASN A 108 -12.93 -8.66 -20.24
C ASN A 108 -14.23 -9.22 -19.66
N GLU A 109 -14.73 -10.33 -20.21
CA GLU A 109 -15.91 -11.03 -19.70
C GLU A 109 -15.71 -11.51 -18.26
N THR A 110 -14.59 -12.18 -17.99
CA THR A 110 -14.29 -12.70 -16.65
C THR A 110 -14.07 -11.55 -15.65
N THR A 111 -13.45 -10.45 -16.08
CA THR A 111 -13.29 -9.26 -15.24
C THR A 111 -14.64 -8.62 -14.94
N ALA A 112 -15.58 -8.61 -15.88
CA ALA A 112 -16.94 -8.11 -15.65
C ALA A 112 -17.66 -8.91 -14.55
N GLN A 113 -17.46 -10.24 -14.50
CA GLN A 113 -18.06 -11.16 -13.53
C GLN A 113 -17.49 -11.06 -12.10
N LEU A 114 -16.39 -10.35 -11.89
CA LEU A 114 -15.87 -10.12 -10.53
C LEU A 114 -16.87 -9.32 -9.69
N THR A 115 -17.07 -9.71 -8.43
CA THR A 115 -17.89 -8.97 -7.46
C THR A 115 -17.03 -8.11 -6.55
N GLU A 116 -17.61 -7.12 -5.87
CA GLU A 116 -16.94 -6.35 -4.80
C GLU A 116 -15.63 -5.63 -5.22
N LYS A 117 -15.50 -5.23 -6.49
CA LYS A 117 -14.30 -4.55 -7.04
C LYS A 117 -14.01 -3.24 -6.31
N GLU A 118 -15.05 -2.44 -6.06
CA GLU A 118 -14.96 -1.16 -5.36
C GLU A 118 -14.55 -1.36 -3.89
N THR A 119 -15.18 -2.32 -3.20
CA THR A 119 -14.81 -2.71 -1.83
C THR A 119 -13.35 -3.15 -1.74
N PHE A 120 -12.88 -3.94 -2.70
CA PHE A 120 -11.48 -4.37 -2.77
C PHE A 120 -10.51 -3.18 -2.91
N LEU A 121 -10.78 -2.26 -3.85
CA LEU A 121 -9.97 -1.06 -4.07
C LEU A 121 -10.00 -0.12 -2.85
N SER A 122 -11.18 0.11 -2.27
CA SER A 122 -11.35 0.94 -1.08
C SER A 122 -10.53 0.43 0.10
N ARG A 123 -10.51 -0.89 0.32
CA ARG A 123 -9.68 -1.51 1.37
C ARG A 123 -8.18 -1.34 1.09
N LEU A 124 -7.74 -1.45 -0.16
CA LEU A 124 -6.35 -1.14 -0.53
C LEU A 124 -5.99 0.34 -0.28
N GLN A 125 -6.90 1.27 -0.57
CA GLN A 125 -6.71 2.69 -0.26
C GLN A 125 -6.53 2.90 1.26
N VAL A 126 -7.40 2.30 2.08
CA VAL A 126 -7.31 2.37 3.55
C VAL A 126 -5.97 1.82 4.05
N ILE A 127 -5.55 0.64 3.57
CA ILE A 127 -4.23 0.08 3.91
C ILE A 127 -3.12 1.06 3.56
N GLY A 128 -3.16 1.63 2.35
CA GLY A 128 -2.16 2.59 1.89
C GLY A 128 -2.08 3.83 2.77
N VAL A 129 -3.23 4.40 3.16
CA VAL A 129 -3.30 5.57 4.05
C VAL A 129 -2.71 5.26 5.43
N ILE A 130 -3.04 4.09 6.00
CA ILE A 130 -2.48 3.67 7.29
C ILE A 130 -0.96 3.54 7.21
N ILE A 131 -0.42 2.96 6.13
CA ILE A 131 1.03 2.81 5.94
C ILE A 131 1.72 4.17 5.80
N GLU A 132 1.14 5.10 5.03
CA GLU A 132 1.72 6.44 4.87
C GLU A 132 1.71 7.21 6.21
N PHE A 133 0.69 7.00 7.05
CA PHE A 133 0.68 7.52 8.42
C PHE A 133 1.77 6.89 9.29
N GLN A 134 1.93 5.56 9.25
CA GLN A 134 3.02 4.86 9.93
C GLN A 134 4.39 5.43 9.54
N HIS A 135 4.63 5.63 8.24
CA HIS A 135 5.88 6.19 7.73
C HIS A 135 6.10 7.63 8.20
N SER A 136 5.04 8.42 8.34
CA SER A 136 5.13 9.80 8.84
C SER A 136 5.49 9.83 10.33
N LEU A 137 4.89 8.95 11.15
CA LEU A 137 5.26 8.76 12.55
C LEU A 137 6.70 8.25 12.71
N GLN A 138 7.12 7.29 11.88
CA GLN A 138 8.47 6.75 11.90
C GLN A 138 9.52 7.83 11.58
N ARG A 139 9.30 8.64 10.52
CA ARG A 139 10.18 9.77 10.18
C ARG A 139 10.24 10.82 11.30
N ALA A 140 9.12 11.07 11.97
CA ALA A 140 9.09 11.98 13.10
C ALA A 140 9.93 11.44 14.27
N LEU A 141 9.80 10.15 14.57
CA LEU A 141 10.61 9.48 15.60
C LEU A 141 12.10 9.45 15.24
N GLU A 142 12.45 9.12 14.00
CA GLU A 142 13.84 9.13 13.53
C GLU A 142 14.47 10.50 13.75
N TYR A 143 13.76 11.58 13.39
CA TYR A 143 14.21 12.96 13.63
C TYR A 143 14.46 13.24 15.11
N VAL A 144 13.57 12.82 16.00
CA VAL A 144 13.74 12.99 17.45
C VAL A 144 14.94 12.18 17.96
N MET A 145 15.09 10.93 17.52
CA MET A 145 16.20 10.05 17.89
C MET A 145 17.55 10.61 17.42
N GLU A 146 17.61 11.17 16.22
CA GLU A 146 18.83 11.77 15.66
C GLU A 146 19.28 13.00 16.46
N ASN A 147 18.35 13.79 16.98
CA ASN A 147 18.65 14.96 17.80
C ASN A 147 18.96 14.61 19.27
N ARG A 148 18.29 13.59 19.85
CA ARG A 148 18.40 13.27 21.28
C ARG A 148 19.49 12.22 21.57
N VAL A 149 19.66 11.23 20.70
CA VAL A 149 20.54 10.06 20.91
C VAL A 149 21.30 9.63 19.63
N PRO A 150 22.03 10.55 18.96
CA PRO A 150 22.68 10.27 17.66
C PRO A 150 23.67 9.11 17.70
N TYR A 151 24.44 8.96 18.79
CA TYR A 151 25.43 7.90 18.95
C TYR A 151 24.80 6.50 19.09
N LEU A 152 23.55 6.40 19.55
CA LEU A 152 22.81 5.14 19.56
C LEU A 152 22.18 4.87 18.19
N LEU A 153 21.71 5.91 17.51
CA LEU A 153 21.05 5.77 16.20
C LEU A 153 22.04 5.40 15.09
N ALA A 154 23.27 5.93 15.10
CA ALA A 154 24.24 5.71 14.03
C ALA A 154 24.57 4.21 13.77
N PRO A 155 24.90 3.39 14.79
CA PRO A 155 25.08 1.95 14.59
C PRO A 155 23.82 1.24 14.11
N ILE A 156 22.63 1.67 14.55
CA ILE A 156 21.35 1.09 14.11
C ILE A 156 21.11 1.37 12.62
N LYS A 157 21.42 2.60 12.16
CA LYS A 157 21.36 2.96 10.73
C LYS A 157 22.33 2.13 9.89
N GLU A 158 23.53 1.85 10.40
CA GLU A 158 24.50 0.98 9.71
C GLU A 158 23.97 -0.45 9.61
N MET A 159 23.49 -1.03 10.72
CA MET A 159 22.90 -2.37 10.73
C MET A 159 21.67 -2.49 9.83
N HIS A 160 20.86 -1.42 9.71
CA HIS A 160 19.69 -1.40 8.83
C HIS A 160 20.05 -1.71 7.37
N SER A 161 21.19 -1.23 6.90
CA SER A 161 21.67 -1.47 5.53
C SER A 161 22.05 -2.94 5.27
N SER A 162 22.36 -3.69 6.33
CA SER A 162 22.80 -5.08 6.29
C SER A 162 21.66 -6.08 6.56
N ILE A 163 20.40 -5.65 6.72
CA ILE A 163 19.29 -6.57 7.06
C ILE A 163 19.15 -7.70 6.03
N SER A 164 19.25 -7.39 4.73
CA SER A 164 19.08 -8.36 3.66
C SER A 164 20.21 -9.39 3.56
N THR A 165 21.35 -9.18 4.23
CA THR A 165 22.49 -10.12 4.18
C THR A 165 22.33 -11.29 5.15
N PHE A 166 21.36 -11.25 6.06
CA PHE A 166 21.14 -12.34 7.02
C PHE A 166 20.23 -13.40 6.40
N GLU A 167 20.64 -14.67 6.37
CA GLU A 167 19.78 -15.78 5.89
C GLU A 167 18.69 -16.15 6.91
N ASP A 168 18.98 -15.99 8.20
CA ASP A 168 18.09 -16.35 9.31
C ASP A 168 16.98 -15.31 9.50
N LEU A 169 15.74 -15.73 9.25
CA LEU A 169 14.54 -14.88 9.36
C LEU A 169 14.34 -14.33 10.77
N ASP A 170 14.64 -15.10 11.82
CA ASP A 170 14.46 -14.65 13.19
C ASP A 170 15.46 -13.53 13.53
N LYS A 171 16.68 -13.60 12.98
CA LYS A 171 17.66 -12.50 13.08
C LYS A 171 17.20 -11.28 12.29
N GLN A 172 16.72 -11.46 11.06
CA GLN A 172 16.14 -10.35 10.28
C GLN A 172 15.00 -9.68 11.04
N PHE A 173 14.08 -10.47 11.63
CA PHE A 173 12.93 -9.94 12.38
C PHE A 173 13.36 -9.12 13.58
N ARG A 174 14.29 -9.64 14.41
CA ARG A 174 14.81 -8.89 15.56
C ARG A 174 15.48 -7.57 15.14
N LEU A 175 16.24 -7.58 14.06
CA LEU A 175 16.92 -6.38 13.57
C LEU A 175 15.92 -5.36 12.99
N VAL A 176 14.91 -5.81 12.25
CA VAL A 176 13.83 -4.94 11.77
C VAL A 176 13.05 -4.34 12.94
N GLU A 177 12.76 -5.11 13.99
CA GLU A 177 12.11 -4.58 15.19
C GLU A 177 12.93 -3.48 15.87
N LEU A 178 14.25 -3.68 15.98
CA LEU A 178 15.17 -2.68 16.51
C LEU A 178 15.15 -1.41 15.65
N CYS A 179 15.27 -1.56 14.32
CA CYS A 179 15.28 -0.44 13.38
C CYS A 179 13.96 0.34 13.43
N ARG A 180 12.81 -0.35 13.43
CA ARG A 180 11.49 0.30 13.52
C ARG A 180 11.29 1.00 14.86
N ALA A 181 11.80 0.44 15.96
CA ALA A 181 11.76 1.09 17.28
C ALA A 181 12.64 2.36 17.34
N ALA A 182 13.67 2.46 16.50
CA ALA A 182 14.48 3.67 16.33
C ALA A 182 13.90 4.68 15.32
N GLY A 183 12.72 4.41 14.76
CA GLY A 183 12.07 5.26 13.76
C GLY A 183 12.49 4.99 12.32
N LEU A 184 13.37 4.02 12.06
CA LEU A 184 13.78 3.68 10.69
C LEU A 184 12.65 2.94 9.95
N ILE A 185 12.44 3.33 8.70
CA ILE A 185 11.51 2.64 7.80
C ILE A 185 12.21 1.42 7.22
N ALA A 186 11.72 0.23 7.60
CA ALA A 186 12.19 -1.06 7.10
C ALA A 186 11.34 -1.58 5.95
N ASP A 187 11.88 -2.58 5.24
CA ASP A 187 11.24 -3.21 4.07
C ASP A 187 9.93 -3.94 4.39
N PHE A 188 9.80 -4.45 5.62
CA PHE A 188 8.60 -5.16 6.08
C PHE A 188 8.32 -4.85 7.55
N ASP A 189 7.10 -5.16 7.98
CA ASP A 189 6.64 -4.96 9.35
C ASP A 189 6.51 -6.31 10.06
N VAL A 190 7.30 -6.49 11.12
CA VAL A 190 7.34 -7.75 11.89
C VAL A 190 6.02 -8.00 12.63
N THR A 191 5.40 -6.95 13.19
CA THR A 191 4.12 -7.05 13.90
C THR A 191 3.02 -7.48 12.93
N LEU A 192 2.99 -6.92 11.73
CA LEU A 192 2.09 -7.33 10.65
C LEU A 192 2.33 -8.79 10.27
N CYS A 193 3.57 -9.18 10.00
CA CYS A 193 3.93 -10.56 9.63
C CYS A 193 3.51 -11.57 10.70
N ARG A 194 3.74 -11.28 11.99
CA ARG A 194 3.31 -12.16 13.10
C ARG A 194 1.80 -12.34 13.16
N HIS A 195 1.03 -11.27 12.98
CA HIS A 195 -0.44 -11.35 12.98
C HIS A 195 -0.99 -12.10 11.77
N LEU A 196 -0.32 -12.01 10.62
CA LEU A 196 -0.66 -12.81 9.44
C LEU A 196 -0.30 -14.28 9.66
N PHE A 197 0.88 -14.56 10.24
CA PHE A 197 1.39 -15.90 10.52
C PHE A 197 0.43 -16.73 11.40
N GLN A 198 -0.24 -16.09 12.38
CA GLN A 198 -1.25 -16.74 13.23
C GLN A 198 -2.41 -17.38 12.46
N ASN A 199 -2.64 -16.98 11.20
CA ASN A 199 -3.72 -17.52 10.36
C ASN A 199 -3.21 -18.48 9.28
N VAL A 200 -1.89 -18.72 9.21
CA VAL A 200 -1.33 -19.67 8.25
C VAL A 200 -1.72 -21.08 8.71
N PRO A 201 -2.42 -21.86 7.86
CA PRO A 201 -2.80 -23.22 8.21
C PRO A 201 -1.56 -24.09 8.49
N THR A 202 -1.65 -25.04 9.43
CA THR A 202 -0.56 -26.00 9.65
C THR A 202 -0.54 -27.10 8.57
N ASP A 203 -1.72 -27.47 8.07
CA ASP A 203 -1.92 -28.51 7.05
C ASP A 203 -1.30 -28.10 5.69
N PRO A 204 -0.41 -28.93 5.11
CA PRO A 204 0.23 -28.66 3.82
C PRO A 204 -0.74 -28.33 2.68
N SER A 205 -1.90 -28.99 2.63
CA SER A 205 -2.87 -28.78 1.54
C SER A 205 -3.49 -27.38 1.64
N LYS A 206 -3.83 -26.97 2.85
CA LYS A 206 -4.38 -25.64 3.14
C LYS A 206 -3.33 -24.54 3.02
N LYS A 207 -2.05 -24.83 3.30
CA LYS A 207 -0.94 -23.88 3.03
C LYS A 207 -0.81 -23.58 1.55
N PHE A 208 -0.85 -24.60 0.69
CA PHE A 208 -0.82 -24.39 -0.75
C PHE A 208 -2.03 -23.57 -1.22
N GLU A 209 -3.20 -23.86 -0.67
CA GLU A 209 -4.43 -23.13 -0.94
C GLU A 209 -4.32 -21.64 -0.57
N GLU A 210 -3.76 -21.34 0.60
CA GLU A 210 -3.58 -19.97 1.09
C GLU A 210 -2.50 -19.21 0.30
N TYR A 211 -1.40 -19.87 -0.04
CA TYR A 211 -0.38 -19.33 -0.93
C TYR A 211 -0.97 -18.94 -2.29
N GLU A 212 -1.84 -19.79 -2.85
CA GLU A 212 -2.53 -19.48 -4.08
C GLU A 212 -3.45 -18.27 -3.93
N ASN A 213 -4.21 -18.17 -2.83
CA ASN A 213 -5.04 -17.00 -2.55
C ASN A 213 -4.19 -15.72 -2.45
N CYS A 214 -2.98 -15.79 -1.89
CA CYS A 214 -2.04 -14.66 -1.88
C CYS A 214 -1.64 -14.23 -3.31
N CYS A 215 -1.37 -15.19 -4.20
CA CYS A 215 -1.10 -14.90 -5.62
C CYS A 215 -2.32 -14.26 -6.30
N LEU A 216 -3.52 -14.81 -6.06
CA LEU A 216 -4.76 -14.31 -6.66
C LEU A 216 -5.16 -12.93 -6.12
N LEU A 217 -4.71 -12.54 -4.92
CA LEU A 217 -4.88 -11.17 -4.41
C LEU A 217 -4.15 -10.16 -5.31
N LEU A 218 -2.93 -10.47 -5.75
CA LEU A 218 -2.20 -9.61 -6.69
C LEU A 218 -2.89 -9.58 -8.05
N VAL A 219 -3.41 -10.72 -8.53
CA VAL A 219 -4.22 -10.76 -9.76
C VAL A 219 -5.43 -9.85 -9.63
N PHE A 220 -6.16 -9.93 -8.51
CA PHE A 220 -7.32 -9.09 -8.26
C PHE A 220 -6.97 -7.60 -8.23
N ALA A 221 -5.86 -7.24 -7.59
CA ALA A 221 -5.35 -5.87 -7.60
C ALA A 221 -5.00 -5.40 -9.03
N ALA A 222 -4.30 -6.21 -9.81
CA ALA A 222 -3.88 -5.85 -11.17
C ALA A 222 -5.08 -5.55 -12.09
N VAL A 223 -6.11 -6.40 -12.06
CA VAL A 223 -7.29 -6.27 -12.93
C VAL A 223 -8.30 -5.22 -12.44
N THR A 224 -8.25 -4.83 -11.17
CA THR A 224 -9.16 -3.81 -10.61
C THR A 224 -8.63 -2.39 -10.73
N ILE A 225 -7.31 -2.16 -10.80
CA ILE A 225 -6.72 -0.82 -10.95
C ILE A 225 -7.35 -0.01 -12.11
N PRO A 226 -7.60 -0.55 -13.32
CA PRO A 226 -8.22 0.22 -14.39
C PRO A 226 -9.62 0.77 -14.06
N PHE A 227 -10.35 0.16 -13.13
CA PHE A 227 -11.68 0.66 -12.72
C PHE A 227 -11.60 2.01 -12.00
N LEU A 228 -10.45 2.35 -11.41
CA LEU A 228 -10.21 3.66 -10.82
C LEU A 228 -10.32 4.80 -11.83
N ALA A 229 -10.14 4.53 -13.13
CA ALA A 229 -10.23 5.56 -14.17
C ALA A 229 -11.65 6.08 -14.38
N LYS A 230 -12.67 5.31 -13.92
CA LYS A 230 -14.09 5.66 -13.98
C LYS A 230 -14.53 6.53 -12.79
N ASP A 231 -13.82 6.40 -11.66
CA ASP A 231 -14.13 7.14 -10.44
C ASP A 231 -13.75 8.61 -10.60
N GLN A 232 -14.69 9.51 -10.30
CA GLN A 232 -14.50 10.95 -10.42
C GLN A 232 -13.47 11.49 -9.43
N ASP A 233 -13.36 10.86 -8.25
CA ASP A 233 -12.44 11.27 -7.19
C ASP A 233 -11.01 10.73 -7.37
N SER A 234 -10.78 9.93 -8.43
CA SER A 234 -9.45 9.51 -8.88
C SER A 234 -8.75 10.56 -9.75
N GLU A 235 -9.20 11.81 -9.72
CA GLU A 235 -8.49 12.92 -10.34
C GLU A 235 -7.19 13.21 -9.58
N TYR A 236 -6.07 13.31 -10.29
CA TYR A 236 -4.78 13.65 -9.69
C TYR A 236 -4.62 15.15 -9.56
N ASN A 237 -4.28 15.62 -8.37
CA ASN A 237 -3.96 17.00 -8.09
C ASN A 237 -2.43 17.15 -7.92
N PRO A 238 -1.73 17.78 -8.90
CA PRO A 238 -0.30 18.11 -8.80
C PRO A 238 0.12 18.89 -7.55
N ASP A 239 -0.69 19.80 -7.02
CA ASP A 239 -0.34 20.60 -5.85
C ASP A 239 -0.28 19.75 -4.59
N LEU A 240 -1.19 18.78 -4.48
CA LEU A 240 -1.20 17.80 -3.39
C LEU A 240 -0.23 16.64 -3.66
N GLY A 241 0.18 16.43 -4.92
CA GLY A 241 0.98 15.30 -5.36
C GLY A 241 0.26 13.96 -5.26
N GLY A 242 -1.09 13.96 -5.36
CA GLY A 242 -1.92 12.79 -5.14
C GLY A 242 -3.37 12.95 -5.61
N HIS A 243 -4.16 11.88 -5.52
CA HIS A 243 -5.58 11.84 -5.88
C HIS A 243 -6.51 12.15 -4.71
N LYS A 244 -7.68 12.74 -4.98
CA LYS A 244 -8.70 13.13 -3.97
C LYS A 244 -9.15 11.97 -3.09
N ASN A 245 -9.35 10.79 -3.67
CA ASN A 245 -9.74 9.55 -2.96
C ASN A 245 -8.55 8.74 -2.39
N ASN A 246 -7.35 9.31 -2.27
CA ASN A 246 -6.16 8.60 -1.79
C ASN A 246 -5.71 7.41 -2.66
N THR A 247 -6.13 7.32 -3.93
CA THR A 247 -5.71 6.24 -4.84
C THR A 247 -4.19 6.10 -4.97
N HIS A 248 -3.45 7.22 -4.92
CA HIS A 248 -1.98 7.23 -4.89
C HIS A 248 -1.36 6.44 -3.72
N CYS A 249 -2.12 6.14 -2.66
CA CYS A 249 -1.67 5.32 -1.53
C CYS A 249 -1.70 3.81 -1.85
N ILE A 250 -2.52 3.37 -2.82
CA ILE A 250 -2.56 1.97 -3.29
C ILE A 250 -1.17 1.50 -3.73
N ALA A 251 -0.38 2.40 -4.32
CA ALA A 251 0.99 2.09 -4.72
C ALA A 251 1.86 1.58 -3.57
N LYS A 252 1.71 2.16 -2.37
CA LYS A 252 2.42 1.69 -1.18
C LYS A 252 1.76 0.43 -0.61
N ALA A 253 0.43 0.37 -0.61
CA ALA A 253 -0.33 -0.77 -0.13
C ALA A 253 0.06 -2.07 -0.84
N ILE A 254 0.08 -2.09 -2.17
CA ILE A 254 0.39 -3.29 -2.96
C ILE A 254 1.79 -3.83 -2.61
N ASN A 255 2.78 -2.94 -2.52
CA ASN A 255 4.14 -3.33 -2.15
C ASN A 255 4.20 -3.95 -0.75
N VAL A 256 3.64 -3.30 0.27
CA VAL A 256 3.68 -3.79 1.65
C VAL A 256 2.87 -5.07 1.82
N VAL A 257 1.69 -5.15 1.20
CA VAL A 257 0.82 -6.34 1.25
C VAL A 257 1.51 -7.53 0.58
N ALA A 258 2.11 -7.34 -0.60
CA ALA A 258 2.85 -8.40 -1.29
C ALA A 258 4.02 -8.90 -0.43
N THR A 259 4.86 -7.98 0.07
CA THR A 259 5.99 -8.33 0.93
C THR A 259 5.52 -9.07 2.19
N ALA A 260 4.49 -8.60 2.88
CA ALA A 260 3.99 -9.23 4.10
C ALA A 260 3.40 -10.62 3.85
N LEU A 261 2.61 -10.80 2.78
CA LEU A 261 1.98 -12.07 2.44
C LEU A 261 3.01 -13.15 2.07
N PHE A 262 4.00 -12.82 1.23
CA PHE A 262 5.00 -13.77 0.75
C PHE A 262 6.21 -13.91 1.68
N MET A 263 6.38 -13.02 2.65
CA MET A 263 7.30 -13.28 3.77
C MET A 263 6.79 -14.43 4.65
N VAL A 264 5.46 -14.53 4.79
CA VAL A 264 4.76 -15.47 5.66
C VAL A 264 4.36 -16.76 4.92
N ASN A 265 3.91 -16.65 3.67
CA ASN A 265 3.47 -17.76 2.83
C ASN A 265 4.46 -17.97 1.69
N VAL A 266 5.32 -18.97 1.84
CA VAL A 266 6.37 -19.31 0.86
C VAL A 266 5.98 -20.60 0.13
N LYS A 267 6.27 -20.70 -1.17
CA LYS A 267 5.94 -21.89 -1.97
C LYS A 267 6.73 -23.13 -1.54
N ALA A 268 8.00 -22.95 -1.15
CA ALA A 268 8.87 -24.00 -0.63
C ALA A 268 9.71 -23.44 0.53
N GLN A 269 10.02 -24.25 1.55
CA GLN A 269 10.69 -23.77 2.76
C GLN A 269 12.10 -23.22 2.52
N ASP A 270 12.79 -23.72 1.49
CA ASP A 270 14.15 -23.30 1.11
C ASP A 270 14.17 -22.19 0.03
N ALA A 271 13.00 -21.70 -0.40
CA ALA A 271 12.95 -20.68 -1.43
C ALA A 271 13.44 -19.34 -0.90
N ASN A 272 14.26 -18.65 -1.70
CA ASN A 272 14.64 -17.28 -1.41
C ASN A 272 13.38 -16.39 -1.46
N ARG A 273 12.94 -15.92 -0.30
CA ARG A 273 11.72 -15.09 -0.17
C ARG A 273 11.79 -13.81 -0.98
N GLU A 274 12.96 -13.19 -1.07
CA GLU A 274 13.13 -11.92 -1.79
C GLU A 274 12.96 -12.11 -3.31
N GLU A 275 13.48 -13.21 -3.83
CA GLU A 275 13.29 -13.62 -5.22
C GLU A 275 11.82 -13.95 -5.49
N GLU A 276 11.17 -14.68 -4.58
CA GLU A 276 9.77 -15.04 -4.71
C GLU A 276 8.86 -13.81 -4.73
N ILE A 277 9.03 -12.88 -3.78
CA ILE A 277 8.29 -11.60 -3.77
C ILE A 277 8.52 -10.87 -5.10
N GLY A 278 9.78 -10.84 -5.57
CA GLY A 278 10.11 -10.22 -6.85
C GLY A 278 9.42 -10.84 -8.05
N ALA A 279 9.39 -12.18 -8.13
CA ALA A 279 8.70 -12.90 -9.21
C ALA A 279 7.20 -12.63 -9.20
N ARG A 280 6.56 -12.61 -8.02
CA ARG A 280 5.13 -12.29 -7.88
C ARG A 280 4.81 -10.83 -8.22
N MET A 281 5.69 -9.90 -7.86
CA MET A 281 5.54 -8.48 -8.22
C MET A 281 5.72 -8.23 -9.71
N VAL A 282 6.62 -8.96 -10.39
CA VAL A 282 6.77 -8.89 -11.85
C VAL A 282 5.53 -9.44 -12.56
N GLU A 283 4.98 -10.56 -12.08
CA GLU A 283 3.72 -11.11 -12.59
C GLU A 283 2.56 -10.11 -12.43
N PHE A 284 2.45 -9.50 -11.24
CA PHE A 284 1.50 -8.41 -10.98
C PHE A 284 1.67 -7.26 -11.98
N LEU A 285 2.91 -6.83 -12.20
CA LEU A 285 3.21 -5.68 -13.06
C LEU A 285 2.79 -5.95 -14.50
N ALA A 286 3.15 -7.12 -15.05
CA ALA A 286 2.77 -7.51 -16.40
C ALA A 286 1.25 -7.52 -16.59
N LEU A 287 0.53 -8.09 -15.62
CA LEU A 287 -0.93 -8.14 -15.67
C LEU A 287 -1.57 -6.76 -15.54
N ALA A 288 -1.09 -5.93 -14.59
CA ALA A 288 -1.60 -4.58 -14.38
C ALA A 288 -1.36 -3.68 -15.61
N SER A 289 -0.16 -3.77 -16.20
CA SER A 289 0.18 -3.06 -17.45
C SER A 289 -0.73 -3.49 -18.60
N SER A 290 -0.94 -4.80 -18.79
CA SER A 290 -1.86 -5.32 -19.81
C SER A 290 -3.29 -4.83 -19.58
N SER A 291 -3.77 -4.84 -18.34
CA SER A 291 -5.10 -4.35 -17.99
C SER A 291 -5.26 -2.84 -18.21
N LEU A 292 -4.21 -2.04 -17.97
CA LEU A 292 -4.22 -0.60 -18.19
C LEU A 292 -4.10 -0.19 -19.67
N LEU A 293 -3.29 -0.90 -20.46
CA LEU A 293 -3.18 -0.61 -21.89
C LEU A 293 -4.52 -0.86 -22.62
N ARG A 294 -5.35 -1.76 -22.12
CA ARG A 294 -6.70 -2.01 -22.67
C ARG A 294 -7.61 -0.79 -22.56
N ILE A 295 -7.66 -0.13 -21.40
CA ILE A 295 -8.41 1.13 -21.25
C ILE A 295 -7.77 2.30 -22.01
N GLY A 296 -6.52 2.15 -22.45
CA GLY A 296 -5.84 3.06 -23.38
C GLY A 296 -6.61 3.29 -24.67
N ASN A 297 -7.28 2.26 -25.17
CA ASN A 297 -8.04 2.29 -26.42
C ASN A 297 -9.51 2.68 -26.23
N GLU A 298 -9.99 2.79 -24.98
CA GLU A 298 -11.39 3.12 -24.68
C GLU A 298 -11.62 4.64 -24.65
N THR A 299 -12.72 5.09 -25.26
CA THR A 299 -13.14 6.50 -25.30
C THR A 299 -14.35 6.76 -24.39
N GLY A 300 -14.44 7.95 -23.81
CA GLY A 300 -15.61 8.41 -23.04
C GLY A 300 -15.43 8.31 -21.53
N VAL A 301 -16.52 8.06 -20.80
CA VAL A 301 -16.55 8.06 -19.32
C VAL A 301 -15.60 7.01 -18.73
N LEU A 302 -15.35 5.92 -19.46
CA LEU A 302 -14.47 4.82 -19.06
C LEU A 302 -13.00 5.22 -18.95
N SER A 303 -12.58 6.33 -19.60
CA SER A 303 -11.20 6.82 -19.63
C SER A 303 -11.02 8.22 -19.04
N ARG A 304 -12.00 8.73 -18.25
CA ARG A 304 -12.00 10.09 -17.68
C ARG A 304 -10.71 10.43 -16.92
N ASN A 305 -10.31 9.54 -16.00
CA ASN A 305 -9.12 9.70 -15.17
C ASN A 305 -7.99 8.73 -15.57
N ARG A 306 -7.97 8.28 -16.84
CA ARG A 306 -6.97 7.33 -17.35
C ARG A 306 -5.54 7.75 -17.06
N ASP A 307 -5.19 8.99 -17.38
CA ASP A 307 -3.83 9.51 -17.19
C ASP A 307 -3.41 9.45 -15.71
N ALA A 308 -4.31 9.82 -14.80
CA ALA A 308 -4.06 9.75 -13.36
C ALA A 308 -3.84 8.33 -12.85
N VAL A 309 -4.51 7.33 -13.44
CA VAL A 309 -4.32 5.91 -13.10
C VAL A 309 -3.04 5.35 -13.74
N PHE A 310 -2.64 5.82 -14.92
CA PHE A 310 -1.33 5.48 -15.48
C PHE A 310 -0.19 5.94 -14.56
N LEU A 311 -0.30 7.12 -13.95
CA LEU A 311 0.69 7.56 -12.96
C LEU A 311 0.82 6.60 -11.76
N LEU A 312 -0.26 5.90 -11.39
CA LEU A 312 -0.26 4.95 -10.28
C LEU A 312 0.68 3.76 -10.53
N ILE A 313 0.78 3.25 -11.76
CA ILE A 313 1.69 2.13 -12.05
C ILE A 313 3.15 2.56 -11.92
N GLY A 314 3.48 3.78 -12.37
CA GLY A 314 4.80 4.37 -12.16
C GLY A 314 5.11 4.55 -10.67
N ASP A 315 4.12 4.93 -9.86
CA ASP A 315 4.27 5.03 -8.41
C ASP A 315 4.46 3.68 -7.71
N ILE A 316 3.76 2.62 -8.17
CA ILE A 316 3.94 1.26 -7.65
C ILE A 316 5.40 0.83 -7.83
N VAL A 317 5.96 1.05 -9.03
CA VAL A 317 7.34 0.69 -9.36
C VAL A 317 8.32 1.53 -8.53
N LYS A 318 8.16 2.85 -8.47
CA LYS A 318 9.03 3.74 -7.67
C LYS A 318 9.06 3.39 -6.18
N LYS A 319 7.95 2.87 -5.63
CA LYS A 319 7.82 2.52 -4.20
C LYS A 319 8.23 1.08 -3.90
N SER A 320 8.56 0.29 -4.92
CA SER A 320 8.97 -1.10 -4.78
C SER A 320 10.47 -1.23 -4.72
N LYS A 321 10.97 -2.17 -3.91
CA LYS A 321 12.37 -2.62 -4.00
C LYS A 321 12.59 -3.72 -5.05
N HIS A 322 11.52 -4.39 -5.48
CA HIS A 322 11.61 -5.56 -6.36
C HIS A 322 11.33 -5.24 -7.85
N LEU A 323 10.73 -4.08 -8.11
CA LEU A 323 10.43 -3.59 -9.45
C LEU A 323 11.38 -2.45 -9.81
N THR A 324 11.74 -2.38 -11.10
CA THR A 324 12.59 -1.33 -11.65
C THR A 324 11.89 -0.68 -12.84
N MET A 325 12.32 0.53 -13.22
CA MET A 325 11.79 1.19 -14.41
C MET A 325 12.09 0.41 -15.69
N ASP A 326 13.21 -0.32 -15.75
CA ASP A 326 13.53 -1.18 -16.90
C ASP A 326 12.51 -2.31 -17.05
N LYS A 327 12.09 -2.92 -15.93
CA LYS A 327 11.01 -3.95 -15.93
C LYS A 327 9.65 -3.35 -16.28
N LEU A 328 9.43 -2.07 -16.00
CA LEU A 328 8.21 -1.38 -16.41
C LEU A 328 8.21 -1.16 -17.93
N GLU A 329 9.33 -0.68 -18.49
CA GLU A 329 9.43 -0.36 -19.91
C GLU A 329 9.12 -1.57 -20.82
N THR A 330 9.45 -2.79 -20.37
CA THR A 330 9.15 -4.01 -21.14
C THR A 330 7.66 -4.32 -21.26
N CYS A 331 6.81 -3.79 -20.37
CA CYS A 331 5.37 -4.08 -20.37
C CYS A 331 4.48 -2.82 -20.44
N PHE A 332 5.01 -1.63 -20.20
CA PHE A 332 4.31 -0.36 -20.22
C PHE A 332 5.26 0.78 -20.65
N PRO A 333 5.12 1.33 -21.87
CA PRO A 333 6.05 2.34 -22.38
C PRO A 333 6.08 3.62 -21.53
N TYR A 334 7.27 4.07 -21.14
CA TYR A 334 7.46 5.27 -20.32
C TYR A 334 6.93 6.55 -20.97
N VAL A 335 6.86 6.57 -22.31
CA VAL A 335 6.27 7.68 -23.08
C VAL A 335 4.82 7.94 -22.64
N LEU A 336 4.04 6.90 -22.34
CA LEU A 336 2.68 7.05 -21.84
C LEU A 336 2.66 7.74 -20.48
N LEU A 337 3.56 7.36 -19.57
CA LEU A 337 3.66 8.02 -18.26
C LEU A 337 4.06 9.49 -18.41
N ARG A 338 5.03 9.80 -19.28
CA ARG A 338 5.46 11.17 -19.53
C ARG A 338 4.32 12.03 -20.08
N TYR A 339 3.55 11.49 -21.02
CA TYR A 339 2.36 12.16 -21.54
C TYR A 339 1.31 12.38 -20.46
N SER A 340 1.01 11.35 -19.65
CA SER A 340 0.07 11.46 -18.54
C SER A 340 0.50 12.49 -17.50
N TYR A 341 1.80 12.60 -17.18
CA TYR A 341 2.30 13.65 -16.29
C TYR A 341 2.06 15.05 -16.85
N ALA A 342 2.32 15.26 -18.15
CA ALA A 342 2.08 16.55 -18.80
C ALA A 342 0.59 16.92 -18.83
N SER A 343 -0.26 15.98 -19.27
CA SER A 343 -1.73 16.13 -19.31
C SER A 343 -2.30 16.56 -17.96
N VAL A 344 -1.83 15.93 -16.88
CA VAL A 344 -2.31 16.20 -15.52
C VAL A 344 -1.79 17.53 -14.97
N GLN A 345 -0.62 17.99 -15.40
CA GLN A 345 -0.10 19.32 -15.05
C GLN A 345 -0.83 20.44 -15.81
N ASP A 346 -1.13 20.23 -17.08
CA ASP A 346 -1.80 21.23 -17.92
C ASP A 346 -3.25 21.46 -17.49
N ARG A 347 -3.95 20.47 -16.90
CA ARG A 347 -5.32 20.63 -16.38
C ARG A 347 -5.47 21.63 -15.23
N ILE A 348 -4.38 22.06 -14.60
CA ILE A 348 -4.39 23.08 -13.53
C ILE A 348 -4.14 24.50 -14.08
N ARG A 349 -3.61 24.62 -15.31
CA ARG A 349 -3.39 25.90 -15.98
C ARG A 349 -4.58 26.29 -16.82
#